data_AF-A0A519VAR1-F1
#
_entry.id   AF-A0A519VAR1-F1
#
_cell.length_a   1.000
_cell.length_b   1.000
_cell.length_c   1.000
_cell.angle_alpha   90.00
_cell.angle_beta   90.00
_cell.angle_gamma   90.00
#
_symmetry.space_group_name_H-M   'P 1'
#
loop_
_entity.id
_entity.type
_entity.pdbx_description
1 polymer ?
#
loop_
_entity_poly.entity_id
_entity_poly.type
_entity_poly.pdbx_seq_one_letter_code
_entity_poly.pdbx_strand_id
1 'polypeptide(L)'
;MRVSPSISAASHTRTPAGPPVVGSEAWTHALAQPAFRWSWLLLLVLLFGGLVPVVPGFFHFIQQRPGAVAFDPLLGLLPRRDVAWPIFALMYGGVVVAVGWLTRYPHLFLRGMWGYLLLLVLRMAAIWLVPLVPPLDIVAMPDPFLALVFHTEANEAITKDLFFSGHTSTVVLLALAVRGRWLRRGLAIVATLIGVLVLVQRVHYTCDVLAAPLFAWLAYWAAQYLAPNEPLA
;
A
#
# COMPACT_ATOMS: atom_id res chain seq x y z
N MET A 1 49.19 45.39 -26.46
CA MET A 1 48.31 45.14 -25.30
C MET A 1 47.24 44.13 -25.72
N ARG A 2 47.43 42.83 -25.44
CA ARG A 2 46.39 41.79 -25.49
C ARG A 2 46.84 40.65 -24.58
N VAL A 3 46.25 40.64 -23.38
CA VAL A 3 46.38 39.55 -22.41
C VAL A 3 45.16 38.65 -22.64
N SER A 4 45.38 37.41 -23.08
CA SER A 4 44.33 36.39 -23.12
C SER A 4 44.24 35.74 -21.74
N PRO A 5 43.06 35.61 -21.11
CA PRO A 5 42.95 34.86 -19.87
C PRO A 5 42.88 33.35 -20.19
N SER A 6 43.79 32.57 -19.59
CA SER A 6 43.70 31.12 -19.56
C SER A 6 42.57 30.72 -18.61
N ILE A 7 41.51 30.13 -19.15
CA ILE A 7 40.44 29.51 -18.36
C ILE A 7 41.00 28.23 -17.75
N SER A 8 41.30 28.27 -16.44
CA SER A 8 41.65 27.10 -15.65
C SER A 8 40.40 26.23 -15.47
N ALA A 9 40.39 25.06 -16.09
CA ALA A 9 39.36 24.06 -15.91
C ALA A 9 39.48 23.48 -14.50
N ALA A 10 38.62 23.92 -13.59
CA ALA A 10 38.46 23.30 -12.28
C ALA A 10 37.89 21.88 -12.49
N SER A 11 38.75 20.87 -12.37
CA SER A 11 38.35 19.47 -12.30
C SER A 11 37.59 19.25 -10.99
N HIS A 12 36.25 19.23 -11.05
CA HIS A 12 35.45 18.71 -9.95
C HIS A 12 35.72 17.20 -9.83
N THR A 13 36.68 16.84 -8.98
CA THR A 13 36.85 15.48 -8.48
C THR A 13 35.60 15.12 -7.69
N ARG A 14 34.65 14.42 -8.34
CA ARG A 14 33.57 13.74 -7.63
C ARG A 14 34.21 12.69 -6.74
N THR A 15 34.24 12.94 -5.45
CA THR A 15 34.52 11.92 -4.44
C THR A 15 33.57 10.75 -4.70
N PRO A 16 34.06 9.49 -4.81
CA PRO A 16 33.16 8.37 -4.98
C PRO A 16 32.23 8.30 -3.77
N ALA A 17 30.92 8.39 -4.01
CA ALA A 17 29.91 8.19 -3.00
C ALA A 17 30.20 6.85 -2.31
N GLY A 18 30.39 6.89 -0.98
CA GLY A 18 30.58 5.69 -0.19
C GLY A 18 29.44 4.69 -0.42
N PRO A 19 29.65 3.39 -0.13
CA PRO A 19 28.58 2.41 -0.26
C PRO A 19 27.34 2.89 0.50
N PRO A 20 26.12 2.68 -0.04
CA PRO A 20 24.90 3.12 0.62
C PRO A 20 24.86 2.55 2.03
N VAL A 21 24.67 3.42 3.01
CA VAL A 21 24.51 3.01 4.41
C VAL A 21 23.19 2.25 4.53
N VAL A 22 23.22 1.03 5.05
CA VAL A 22 22.05 0.14 5.18
C VAL A 22 21.88 -0.24 6.65
N GLY A 23 20.63 -0.39 7.11
CA GLY A 23 20.36 -0.87 8.47
C GLY A 23 20.34 0.25 9.51
N SER A 24 20.83 0.00 10.73
CA SER A 24 20.72 0.94 11.86
C SER A 24 21.37 2.30 11.61
N GLU A 25 22.52 2.31 10.95
CA GLU A 25 23.23 3.55 10.58
C GLU A 25 22.45 4.38 9.54
N ALA A 26 21.66 3.72 8.67
CA ALA A 26 20.82 4.42 7.70
C ALA A 26 19.70 5.18 8.42
N TRP A 27 19.14 4.57 9.47
CA TRP A 27 18.11 5.19 10.29
C TRP A 27 18.62 6.36 11.11
N THR A 28 19.80 6.25 11.72
CA THR A 28 20.39 7.39 12.46
C THR A 28 20.65 8.56 11.53
N HIS A 29 21.17 8.31 10.32
CA HIS A 29 21.37 9.34 9.31
C HIS A 29 20.06 9.96 8.82
N ALA A 30 19.04 9.16 8.52
CA ALA A 30 17.73 9.65 8.08
C ALA A 30 17.05 10.47 9.18
N LEU A 31 17.07 9.99 10.43
CA LEU A 31 16.50 10.69 11.58
C LEU A 31 17.29 11.95 11.96
N ALA A 32 18.55 12.11 11.55
CA ALA A 32 19.27 13.37 11.73
C ALA A 32 18.71 14.49 10.83
N GLN A 33 18.04 14.13 9.72
CA GLN A 33 17.49 15.10 8.77
C GLN A 33 16.15 15.66 9.28
N PRO A 34 16.00 16.99 9.45
CA PRO A 34 14.78 17.59 9.99
C PRO A 34 13.56 17.33 9.10
N ALA A 35 13.71 17.35 7.78
CA ALA A 35 12.63 17.08 6.84
C ALA A 35 12.08 15.64 7.00
N PHE A 36 12.96 14.66 7.16
CA PHE A 36 12.57 13.27 7.40
C PHE A 36 11.81 13.13 8.73
N ARG A 37 12.32 13.71 9.82
CA ARG A 37 11.67 13.66 11.14
C ARG A 37 10.27 14.26 11.10
N TRP A 38 10.10 15.45 10.51
CA TRP A 38 8.80 16.11 10.45
C TRP A 38 7.81 15.34 9.57
N SER A 39 8.26 14.83 8.42
CA SER A 39 7.42 13.98 7.57
C SER A 39 7.01 12.69 8.29
N TRP A 40 7.94 12.06 9.01
CA TRP A 40 7.68 10.87 9.84
C TRP A 40 6.68 11.14 10.97
N LEU A 41 6.86 12.23 11.72
CA LEU A 41 5.93 12.61 12.79
C LEU A 41 4.54 12.95 12.25
N LEU A 42 4.46 13.72 11.16
CA LEU A 42 3.19 14.05 10.52
C LEU A 42 2.45 12.79 10.06
N LEU A 43 3.17 11.87 9.41
CA LEU A 43 2.63 10.58 8.99
C LEU A 43 2.04 9.80 10.18
N LEU A 44 2.77 9.71 11.30
CA LEU A 44 2.28 9.00 12.49
C LEU A 44 1.04 9.67 13.09
N VAL A 45 1.01 11.00 13.16
CA VAL A 45 -0.16 11.75 13.64
C VAL A 45 -1.36 11.53 12.74
N LEU A 46 -1.20 11.62 11.42
CA LEU A 46 -2.30 11.40 10.48
C LEU A 46 -2.79 9.95 10.50
N LEU A 47 -1.89 8.98 10.61
CA LEU A 47 -2.25 7.57 10.63
C LEU A 47 -2.94 7.18 11.95
N PHE A 48 -2.28 7.41 13.09
CA PHE A 48 -2.75 6.94 14.39
C PHE A 48 -3.70 7.92 15.10
N GLY A 49 -3.50 9.23 14.93
CA GLY A 49 -4.38 10.25 15.50
C GLY A 49 -5.58 10.59 14.59
N GLY A 50 -5.42 10.43 13.27
CA GLY A 50 -6.47 10.73 12.29
C GLY A 50 -7.22 9.49 11.80
N LEU A 51 -6.54 8.62 11.06
CA LEU A 51 -7.18 7.57 10.28
C LEU A 51 -7.70 6.41 11.14
N VAL A 52 -6.84 5.84 12.00
CA VAL A 52 -7.18 4.66 12.83
C VAL A 52 -8.46 4.85 13.66
N PRO A 53 -8.68 5.99 14.34
CA PRO A 53 -9.92 6.22 15.11
C PRO A 53 -11.18 6.32 14.24
N VAL A 54 -11.05 6.75 12.97
CA VAL A 54 -12.20 6.97 12.07
C VAL A 54 -12.67 5.66 11.42
N VAL A 55 -11.75 4.72 11.20
CA VAL A 55 -12.01 3.47 10.44
C VAL A 55 -13.17 2.64 10.99
N PRO A 56 -13.30 2.34 12.31
CA PRO A 56 -14.41 1.55 12.82
C PRO A 56 -15.78 2.19 12.56
N GLY A 57 -15.90 3.50 12.80
CA GLY A 57 -17.13 4.26 12.54
C GLY A 57 -17.48 4.30 11.05
N PHE A 58 -16.47 4.44 10.18
CA PHE A 58 -16.65 4.35 8.74
C PHE A 58 -17.17 2.98 8.31
N PHE A 59 -16.60 1.89 8.81
CA PHE A 59 -17.07 0.53 8.50
C PHE A 59 -18.50 0.30 8.97
N HIS A 60 -18.84 0.74 10.18
CA HIS A 60 -20.21 0.67 10.68
C HIS A 60 -21.19 1.42 9.77
N PHE A 61 -20.83 2.64 9.34
CA PHE A 61 -21.63 3.46 8.44
C PHE A 61 -21.87 2.79 7.08
N ILE A 62 -20.80 2.30 6.40
CA ILE A 62 -20.96 1.72 5.06
C ILE A 62 -21.80 0.43 5.11
N GLN A 63 -21.71 -0.35 6.19
CA GLN A 63 -22.47 -1.59 6.38
C GLN A 63 -23.99 -1.33 6.39
N GLN A 64 -24.42 -0.17 6.88
CA GLN A 64 -25.85 0.22 6.95
C GLN A 64 -26.35 0.91 5.68
N ARG A 65 -25.45 1.41 4.83
CA ARG A 65 -25.82 2.19 3.65
C ARG A 65 -26.42 1.29 2.54
N PRO A 66 -27.48 1.71 1.84
CA PRO A 66 -27.91 1.05 0.62
C PRO A 66 -26.85 1.17 -0.47
N GLY A 67 -26.80 0.19 -1.39
CA GLY A 67 -25.85 0.19 -2.49
C GLY A 67 -26.35 -0.64 -3.67
N ALA A 68 -25.59 -0.62 -4.76
CA ALA A 68 -25.91 -1.35 -5.98
C ALA A 68 -25.14 -2.67 -6.07
N VAL A 69 -25.75 -3.68 -6.68
CA VAL A 69 -25.04 -4.90 -7.12
C VAL A 69 -24.43 -4.60 -8.49
N ALA A 70 -23.12 -4.80 -8.63
CA ALA A 70 -22.45 -4.61 -9.91
C ALA A 70 -22.67 -5.84 -10.82
N PHE A 71 -22.88 -5.60 -12.12
CA PHE A 71 -22.90 -6.68 -13.09
C PHE A 71 -21.47 -7.18 -13.34
N ASP A 72 -21.23 -8.45 -13.04
CA ASP A 72 -19.92 -9.07 -13.21
C ASP A 72 -20.05 -10.48 -13.82
N PRO A 73 -19.93 -10.62 -15.15
CA PRO A 73 -20.05 -11.90 -15.82
C PRO A 73 -18.87 -12.84 -15.53
N LEU A 74 -17.70 -12.28 -15.16
CA LEU A 74 -16.51 -13.09 -14.92
C LEU A 74 -16.65 -13.90 -13.63
N LEU A 75 -17.33 -13.36 -12.61
CA LEU A 75 -17.65 -14.13 -11.42
C LEU A 75 -18.40 -15.41 -11.78
N GLY A 76 -19.43 -15.34 -12.61
CA GLY A 76 -20.21 -16.52 -13.02
C GLY A 76 -19.39 -17.65 -13.68
N LEU A 77 -18.21 -17.33 -14.24
CA LEU A 77 -17.31 -18.31 -14.85
C LEU A 77 -16.29 -18.92 -13.87
N LEU A 78 -16.03 -18.24 -12.75
CA LEU A 78 -15.06 -18.67 -11.75
C LEU A 78 -15.69 -19.62 -10.72
N PRO A 79 -14.94 -20.61 -10.20
CA PRO A 79 -15.43 -21.45 -9.12
C PRO A 79 -15.66 -20.62 -7.86
N ARG A 80 -16.71 -20.97 -7.10
CA ARG A 80 -16.99 -20.43 -5.78
C ARG A 80 -16.41 -21.36 -4.73
N ARG A 81 -15.35 -20.95 -4.03
CA ARG A 81 -14.71 -21.75 -2.98
C ARG A 81 -14.17 -20.85 -1.87
N ASP A 82 -14.23 -21.36 -0.64
CA ASP A 82 -13.53 -20.74 0.47
C ASP A 82 -12.02 -21.01 0.36
N VAL A 83 -11.28 -19.95 0.05
CA VAL A 83 -9.84 -19.84 -0.12
C VAL A 83 -9.27 -18.70 0.73
N ALA A 84 -9.95 -18.33 1.83
CA ALA A 84 -9.55 -17.26 2.74
C ALA A 84 -8.13 -17.44 3.28
N TRP A 85 -7.79 -18.66 3.73
CA TRP A 85 -6.46 -18.97 4.27
C TRP A 85 -5.32 -18.73 3.28
N PRO A 86 -5.39 -19.25 2.03
CA PRO A 86 -4.44 -18.87 0.98
C PRO A 86 -4.32 -17.36 0.76
N ILE A 87 -5.43 -16.62 0.73
CA ILE A 87 -5.43 -15.16 0.54
C ILE A 87 -4.64 -14.49 1.67
N PHE A 88 -4.97 -14.79 2.93
CA PHE A 88 -4.31 -14.20 4.09
C PHE A 88 -2.84 -14.59 4.19
N ALA A 89 -2.48 -15.86 3.92
CA ALA A 89 -1.10 -16.32 3.93
C ALA A 89 -0.24 -15.58 2.89
N LEU A 90 -0.75 -15.42 1.67
CA LEU A 90 -0.07 -14.67 0.62
C LEU A 90 0.02 -13.18 0.93
N MET A 91 -1.07 -12.57 1.42
CA MET A 91 -1.12 -11.15 1.74
C MET A 91 -0.17 -10.81 2.89
N TYR A 92 -0.34 -11.43 4.06
CA TYR A 92 0.50 -11.14 5.23
C TYR A 92 1.94 -11.59 5.02
N GLY A 93 2.16 -12.73 4.36
CA GLY A 93 3.51 -13.16 3.97
C GLY A 93 4.20 -12.13 3.06
N GLY A 94 3.50 -11.62 2.06
CA GLY A 94 3.98 -10.56 1.18
C GLY A 94 4.29 -9.26 1.94
N VAL A 95 3.42 -8.87 2.87
CA VAL A 95 3.61 -7.71 3.75
C VAL A 95 4.86 -7.87 4.60
N VAL A 96 5.00 -8.99 5.32
CA VAL A 96 6.15 -9.25 6.20
C VAL A 96 7.46 -9.21 5.42
N VAL A 97 7.53 -9.88 4.27
CA VAL A 97 8.74 -9.91 3.43
C VAL A 97 9.06 -8.52 2.89
N ALA A 98 8.07 -7.80 2.35
CA ALA A 98 8.29 -6.48 1.76
C ALA A 98 8.65 -5.43 2.80
N VAL A 99 7.93 -5.37 3.93
CA VAL A 99 8.21 -4.44 5.03
C VAL A 99 9.57 -4.75 5.65
N GLY A 100 9.89 -6.02 5.90
CA GLY A 100 11.20 -6.43 6.40
C GLY A 100 12.33 -6.03 5.45
N TRP A 101 12.10 -6.06 4.13
CA TRP A 101 13.06 -5.52 3.16
C TRP A 101 13.15 -3.99 3.21
N LEU A 102 12.01 -3.29 3.24
CA LEU A 102 11.93 -1.82 3.22
C LEU A 102 12.55 -1.18 4.46
N THR A 103 12.47 -1.80 5.64
CA THR A 103 13.06 -1.26 6.88
C THR A 103 14.57 -1.08 6.80
N ARG A 104 15.25 -1.68 5.82
CA ARG A 104 16.68 -1.45 5.54
C ARG A 104 16.95 -0.11 4.85
N TYR A 105 15.91 0.53 4.30
CA TYR A 105 15.97 1.74 3.48
C TYR A 105 14.96 2.77 3.99
N PRO A 106 15.32 3.63 4.97
CA PRO A 106 14.37 4.50 5.69
C PRO A 106 13.57 5.45 4.78
N HIS A 107 14.19 6.03 3.75
CA HIS A 107 13.49 6.90 2.79
C HIS A 107 12.44 6.15 1.96
N LEU A 108 12.77 4.94 1.50
CA LEU A 108 11.82 4.08 0.78
C LEU A 108 10.69 3.61 1.69
N PHE A 109 11.02 3.26 2.94
CA PHE A 109 10.04 2.86 3.93
C PHE A 109 9.06 3.98 4.25
N LEU A 110 9.55 5.19 4.52
CA LEU A 110 8.71 6.36 4.77
C LEU A 110 7.81 6.67 3.56
N ARG A 111 8.35 6.64 2.34
CA ARG A 111 7.54 6.79 1.11
C ARG A 111 6.48 5.69 0.99
N GLY A 112 6.83 4.45 1.28
CA GLY A 112 5.90 3.31 1.28
C GLY A 112 4.76 3.52 2.28
N MET A 113 5.06 4.01 3.48
CA MET A 113 4.03 4.30 4.50
C MET A 113 3.13 5.48 4.11
N TRP A 114 3.67 6.55 3.54
CA TRP A 114 2.84 7.62 2.95
C TRP A 114 1.95 7.08 1.84
N GLY A 115 2.49 6.22 0.97
CA GLY A 115 1.72 5.53 -0.06
C GLY A 115 0.59 4.70 0.54
N TYR A 116 0.83 4.01 1.66
CA TYR A 116 -0.18 3.21 2.33
C TYR A 116 -1.28 4.09 2.97
N LEU A 117 -0.90 5.17 3.66
CA LEU A 117 -1.87 6.13 4.20
C LEU A 117 -2.76 6.70 3.09
N LEU A 118 -2.16 7.16 1.99
CA LEU A 118 -2.91 7.69 0.84
C LEU A 118 -3.80 6.63 0.20
N LEU A 119 -3.32 5.38 0.10
CA LEU A 119 -4.11 4.27 -0.42
C LEU A 119 -5.35 4.02 0.43
N LEU A 120 -5.22 4.03 1.76
CA LEU A 120 -6.35 3.87 2.67
C LEU A 120 -7.36 5.01 2.54
N VAL A 121 -6.89 6.26 2.44
CA VAL A 121 -7.76 7.44 2.20
C VAL A 121 -8.49 7.33 0.87
N LEU A 122 -7.77 7.00 -0.22
CA LEU A 122 -8.37 6.80 -1.54
C LEU A 122 -9.40 5.66 -1.52
N ARG A 123 -9.12 4.59 -0.77
CA ARG A 123 -10.05 3.48 -0.61
C ARG A 123 -11.32 3.90 0.12
N MET A 124 -11.21 4.60 1.26
CA MET A 124 -12.38 5.11 1.97
C MET A 124 -13.20 6.07 1.10
N ALA A 125 -12.53 6.96 0.35
CA ALA A 125 -13.19 7.84 -0.60
C ALA A 125 -13.91 7.05 -1.72
N ALA A 126 -13.27 6.03 -2.29
CA ALA A 126 -13.83 5.19 -3.34
C ALA A 126 -15.06 4.41 -2.87
N ILE A 127 -15.01 3.77 -1.69
CA ILE A 127 -16.15 3.09 -1.06
C ILE A 127 -17.29 4.07 -0.79
N TRP A 128 -16.97 5.30 -0.36
CA TRP A 128 -17.97 6.33 -0.12
C TRP A 128 -18.61 6.85 -1.42
N LEU A 129 -17.83 7.01 -2.48
CA LEU A 129 -18.32 7.46 -3.80
C LEU A 129 -19.10 6.36 -4.54
N VAL A 130 -18.70 5.10 -4.39
CA VAL A 130 -19.23 3.95 -5.13
C VAL A 130 -19.80 2.93 -4.14
N PRO A 131 -21.01 3.16 -3.60
CA PRO A 131 -21.64 2.23 -2.67
C PRO A 131 -22.08 0.94 -3.38
N LEU A 132 -21.24 -0.09 -3.29
CA LEU A 132 -21.57 -1.42 -3.77
C LEU A 132 -22.03 -2.33 -2.62
N VAL A 133 -22.90 -3.27 -2.96
CA VAL A 133 -23.28 -4.40 -2.11
C VAL A 133 -22.55 -5.63 -2.63
N PRO A 134 -22.14 -6.57 -1.74
CA PRO A 134 -21.42 -7.77 -2.16
C PRO A 134 -22.21 -8.61 -3.17
N PRO A 135 -21.51 -9.46 -3.95
CA PRO A 135 -22.18 -10.46 -4.78
C PRO A 135 -23.17 -11.28 -3.96
N LEU A 136 -24.32 -11.65 -4.55
CA LEU A 136 -25.38 -12.40 -3.86
C LEU A 136 -24.90 -13.76 -3.34
N ASP A 137 -23.81 -14.30 -3.89
CA ASP A 137 -23.18 -15.56 -3.53
C ASP A 137 -21.87 -15.39 -2.72
N ILE A 138 -21.71 -14.26 -2.00
CA ILE A 138 -20.56 -13.98 -1.14
C ILE A 138 -20.19 -15.17 -0.25
N VAL A 139 -18.88 -15.43 -0.14
CA VAL A 139 -18.33 -16.35 0.85
C VAL A 139 -17.62 -15.50 1.90
N ALA A 140 -18.22 -15.41 3.09
CA ALA A 140 -17.71 -14.57 4.17
C ALA A 140 -16.22 -14.87 4.43
N MET A 141 -15.43 -13.80 4.57
CA MET A 141 -13.99 -13.88 4.81
C MET A 141 -13.65 -12.99 6.00
N PRO A 142 -13.96 -13.42 7.24
CA PRO A 142 -13.59 -12.66 8.43
C PRO A 142 -12.06 -12.56 8.52
N ASP A 143 -11.56 -11.34 8.65
CA ASP A 143 -10.12 -11.07 8.77
C ASP A 143 -9.64 -11.44 10.19
N PRO A 144 -8.72 -12.42 10.32
CA PRO A 144 -8.26 -12.88 11.64
C PRO A 144 -7.42 -11.83 12.38
N PHE A 145 -6.72 -10.95 11.65
CA PHE A 145 -5.91 -9.89 12.24
C PHE A 145 -6.79 -8.72 12.68
N LEU A 146 -7.79 -8.35 11.88
CA LEU A 146 -8.74 -7.30 12.24
C LEU A 146 -9.53 -7.68 13.49
N ALA A 147 -10.00 -8.93 13.56
CA ALA A 147 -10.70 -9.47 14.72
C ALA A 147 -9.84 -9.38 15.99
N LEU A 148 -8.54 -9.69 15.87
CA LEU A 148 -7.59 -9.61 16.99
C LEU A 148 -7.32 -8.16 17.44
N VAL A 149 -7.17 -7.23 16.51
CA VAL A 149 -6.79 -5.84 16.82
C VAL A 149 -7.97 -5.02 17.32
N PHE A 150 -9.12 -5.13 16.65
CA PHE A 150 -10.29 -4.29 16.94
C PHE A 150 -11.28 -4.90 17.92
N HIS A 151 -10.99 -6.09 18.46
CA HIS A 151 -11.85 -6.80 19.42
C HIS A 151 -13.30 -6.93 18.92
N THR A 152 -13.48 -6.95 17.60
CA THR A 152 -14.77 -7.21 16.95
C THR A 152 -15.09 -8.69 17.09
N GLU A 153 -16.36 -9.04 17.25
CA GLU A 153 -16.76 -10.44 17.23
C GLU A 153 -16.24 -11.08 15.94
N ALA A 154 -15.51 -12.20 16.06
CA ALA A 154 -14.80 -12.86 14.96
C ALA A 154 -15.70 -13.27 13.77
N ASN A 155 -17.02 -13.12 13.91
CA ASN A 155 -18.02 -13.52 12.93
C ASN A 155 -18.63 -12.38 12.10
N GLU A 156 -18.43 -11.09 12.45
CA GLU A 156 -18.91 -10.00 11.58
C GLU A 156 -17.89 -9.68 10.50
N ALA A 157 -17.97 -10.42 9.39
CA ALA A 157 -17.22 -10.07 8.19
C ALA A 157 -17.67 -8.69 7.68
N ILE A 158 -16.71 -7.81 7.42
CA ILE A 158 -16.97 -6.58 6.67
C ILE A 158 -17.23 -7.00 5.22
N THR A 159 -18.40 -6.65 4.68
CA THR A 159 -18.83 -7.13 3.35
C THR A 159 -19.06 -6.02 2.34
N LYS A 160 -19.25 -4.78 2.80
CA LYS A 160 -19.44 -3.60 1.94
C LYS A 160 -18.17 -2.77 1.74
N ASP A 161 -17.00 -3.32 2.04
CA ASP A 161 -15.70 -2.68 1.77
C ASP A 161 -15.25 -2.91 0.32
N LEU A 162 -16.18 -2.66 -0.60
CA LEU A 162 -16.06 -2.94 -2.02
C LEU A 162 -15.60 -1.71 -2.79
N PHE A 163 -14.83 -1.93 -3.85
CA PHE A 163 -14.23 -0.92 -4.71
C PHE A 163 -13.20 0.02 -4.03
N PHE A 164 -11.89 -0.17 -4.21
CA PHE A 164 -11.16 -1.26 -4.89
C PHE A 164 -10.61 -2.30 -3.88
N SER A 165 -10.08 -3.41 -4.40
CA SER A 165 -9.61 -4.54 -3.58
C SER A 165 -8.40 -4.14 -2.71
N GLY A 166 -8.62 -4.05 -1.39
CA GLY A 166 -7.58 -3.71 -0.42
C GLY A 166 -6.45 -4.75 -0.34
N HIS A 167 -6.81 -6.03 -0.40
CA HIS A 167 -5.87 -7.15 -0.42
C HIS A 167 -4.88 -7.04 -1.59
N THR A 168 -5.41 -6.84 -2.79
CA THR A 168 -4.62 -6.73 -4.02
C THR A 168 -3.80 -5.45 -4.02
N SER A 169 -4.42 -4.30 -3.74
CA SER A 169 -3.75 -3.00 -3.83
C SER A 169 -2.60 -2.85 -2.85
N THR A 170 -2.72 -3.45 -1.65
CA THR A 170 -1.66 -3.39 -0.63
C THR A 170 -0.41 -4.11 -1.12
N VAL A 171 -0.55 -5.29 -1.71
CA VAL A 171 0.60 -6.04 -2.24
C VAL A 171 1.17 -5.38 -3.50
N VAL A 172 0.32 -4.77 -4.35
CA VAL A 172 0.81 -3.96 -5.48
C VAL A 172 1.61 -2.76 -5.00
N LEU A 173 1.11 -2.02 -4.00
CA LEU A 173 1.82 -0.88 -3.40
C LEU A 173 3.20 -1.30 -2.89
N LEU A 174 3.28 -2.45 -2.20
CA LEU A 174 4.55 -3.00 -1.73
C LEU A 174 5.47 -3.38 -2.88
N ALA A 175 4.95 -3.98 -3.96
CA ALA A 175 5.72 -4.27 -5.16
C ALA A 175 6.30 -2.99 -5.79
N LEU A 176 5.56 -1.88 -5.78
CA LEU A 176 6.02 -0.57 -6.26
C LEU A 176 7.06 0.07 -5.33
N ALA A 177 6.94 -0.13 -4.02
CA ALA A 177 7.84 0.42 -3.02
C ALA A 177 9.23 -0.23 -3.01
N VAL A 178 9.30 -1.55 -3.21
CA VAL A 178 10.58 -2.27 -3.19
C VAL A 178 11.39 -2.02 -4.47
N ARG A 179 12.72 -1.88 -4.33
CA ARG A 179 13.64 -1.70 -5.49
C ARG A 179 14.33 -3.00 -5.95
N GLY A 180 14.22 -4.09 -5.19
CA GLY A 180 14.78 -5.40 -5.57
C GLY A 180 14.03 -6.03 -6.75
N ARG A 181 14.68 -6.22 -7.91
CA ARG A 181 14.03 -6.74 -9.13
C ARG A 181 13.29 -8.07 -8.95
N TRP A 182 13.86 -8.98 -8.14
CA TRP A 182 13.28 -10.30 -7.87
C TRP A 182 12.13 -10.22 -6.89
N LEU A 183 12.32 -9.50 -5.78
CA LEU A 183 11.29 -9.29 -4.78
C LEU A 183 10.06 -8.57 -5.39
N ARG A 184 10.28 -7.52 -6.18
CA ARG A 184 9.22 -6.82 -6.91
C ARG A 184 8.41 -7.77 -7.80
N ARG A 185 9.09 -8.62 -8.59
CA ARG A 185 8.43 -9.60 -9.45
C ARG A 185 7.64 -10.62 -8.62
N GLY A 186 8.22 -11.12 -7.53
CA GLY A 186 7.56 -12.02 -6.60
C GLY A 186 6.28 -11.41 -6.02
N LEU A 187 6.35 -10.18 -5.52
CA LEU A 187 5.19 -9.47 -4.98
C LEU A 187 4.13 -9.18 -6.06
N ALA A 188 4.53 -8.86 -7.28
CA ALA A 188 3.59 -8.67 -8.39
C ALA A 188 2.84 -9.98 -8.72
N ILE A 189 3.54 -11.12 -8.76
CA ILE A 189 2.92 -12.44 -8.94
C ILE A 189 1.97 -12.73 -7.78
N VAL A 190 2.39 -12.50 -6.53
CA VAL A 190 1.55 -12.68 -5.35
C VAL A 190 0.30 -11.80 -5.42
N ALA A 191 0.43 -10.54 -5.83
CA ALA A 191 -0.71 -9.64 -6.01
C ALA A 191 -1.69 -10.16 -7.08
N THR A 192 -1.18 -10.66 -8.21
CA THR A 192 -2.03 -11.28 -9.25
C THR A 192 -2.76 -12.51 -8.72
N LEU A 193 -2.07 -13.38 -7.98
CA LEU A 193 -2.66 -14.56 -7.36
C LEU A 193 -3.75 -14.19 -6.36
N ILE A 194 -3.50 -13.22 -5.47
CA ILE A 194 -4.50 -12.69 -4.53
C ILE A 194 -5.70 -12.13 -5.31
N GLY A 195 -5.46 -11.35 -6.37
CA GLY A 195 -6.51 -10.79 -7.22
C GLY A 195 -7.43 -11.86 -7.82
N VAL A 196 -6.88 -13.00 -8.24
CA VAL A 196 -7.70 -14.14 -8.71
C VAL A 196 -8.43 -14.82 -7.55
N LEU A 197 -7.74 -15.06 -6.43
CA LEU A 197 -8.32 -15.75 -5.28
C LEU A 197 -9.47 -14.98 -4.64
N VAL A 198 -9.41 -13.65 -4.57
CA VAL A 198 -10.52 -12.85 -4.02
C VAL A 198 -11.79 -12.91 -4.89
N LEU A 199 -11.66 -13.16 -6.20
CA LEU A 199 -12.80 -13.41 -7.09
C LEU A 199 -13.39 -14.81 -6.89
N VAL A 200 -12.53 -15.81 -6.64
CA VAL A 200 -12.94 -17.19 -6.29
C VAL A 200 -13.65 -17.21 -4.93
N GLN A 201 -13.18 -16.40 -3.98
CA GLN A 201 -13.79 -16.18 -2.66
C GLN A 201 -15.11 -15.38 -2.73
N ARG A 202 -15.44 -14.74 -3.86
CA ARG A 202 -16.64 -13.89 -4.00
C ARG A 202 -16.69 -12.70 -3.02
N VAL A 203 -15.54 -12.18 -2.60
CA VAL A 203 -15.47 -11.00 -1.71
C VAL A 203 -15.29 -9.69 -2.45
N HIS A 204 -14.93 -9.76 -3.74
CA HIS A 204 -14.73 -8.58 -4.59
C HIS A 204 -15.27 -8.81 -5.99
N TYR A 205 -15.63 -7.71 -6.63
CA TYR A 205 -15.91 -7.70 -8.07
C TYR A 205 -14.60 -7.62 -8.87
N THR A 206 -14.66 -8.02 -10.13
CA THR A 206 -13.56 -7.91 -11.10
C THR A 206 -13.09 -6.47 -11.24
N CYS A 207 -14.02 -5.50 -11.22
CA CYS A 207 -13.66 -4.08 -11.26
C CYS A 207 -12.82 -3.65 -10.05
N ASP A 208 -13.07 -4.20 -8.86
CA ASP A 208 -12.30 -3.91 -7.65
C ASP A 208 -10.84 -4.37 -7.79
N VAL A 209 -10.64 -5.55 -8.40
CA VAL A 209 -9.31 -6.14 -8.61
C VAL A 209 -8.55 -5.40 -9.70
N LEU A 210 -9.22 -5.03 -10.80
CA LEU A 210 -8.59 -4.29 -11.90
C LEU A 210 -8.26 -2.84 -11.53
N ALA A 211 -9.06 -2.21 -10.66
CA ALA A 211 -8.79 -0.86 -10.16
C ALA A 211 -7.62 -0.82 -9.17
N ALA A 212 -7.37 -1.92 -8.43
CA ALA A 212 -6.37 -1.96 -7.36
C ALA A 212 -4.95 -1.54 -7.78
N PRO A 213 -4.38 -2.02 -8.92
CA PRO A 213 -3.06 -1.56 -9.36
C PRO A 213 -3.00 -0.07 -9.71
N LEU A 214 -4.07 0.48 -10.29
CA LEU A 214 -4.14 1.88 -10.66
C LEU A 214 -4.11 2.78 -9.42
N PHE A 215 -4.95 2.48 -8.42
CA PHE A 215 -4.98 3.26 -7.18
C PHE A 215 -3.72 3.07 -6.34
N ALA A 216 -3.14 1.87 -6.32
CA ALA A 216 -1.83 1.63 -5.68
C ALA A 216 -0.72 2.48 -6.32
N TRP A 217 -0.68 2.53 -7.66
CA TRP A 217 0.25 3.39 -8.38
C TRP A 217 0.01 4.88 -8.08
N LEU A 218 -1.23 5.34 -8.14
CA LEU A 218 -1.59 6.73 -7.86
C LEU A 218 -1.16 7.14 -6.44
N ALA A 219 -1.45 6.31 -5.44
CA ALA A 219 -1.07 6.55 -4.05
C ALA A 219 0.46 6.62 -3.89
N TYR A 220 1.20 5.70 -4.51
CA TYR A 220 2.66 5.68 -4.42
C TYR A 220 3.34 6.81 -5.19
N TRP A 221 2.74 7.24 -6.30
CA TRP A 221 3.16 8.42 -7.03
C TRP A 221 2.94 9.67 -6.19
N ALA A 222 1.76 9.87 -5.63
CA ALA A 222 1.45 11.02 -4.78
C ALA A 222 2.33 11.07 -3.51
N ALA A 223 2.67 9.92 -2.94
CA ALA A 223 3.55 9.81 -1.78
C ALA A 223 4.95 10.41 -1.99
N GLN A 224 5.42 10.52 -3.24
CA GLN A 224 6.73 11.09 -3.54
C GLN A 224 6.83 12.60 -3.26
N TYR A 225 5.69 13.29 -3.19
CA TYR A 225 5.64 14.71 -2.87
C TYR A 225 5.57 14.97 -1.35
N LEU A 226 5.27 13.93 -0.56
CA LEU A 226 5.16 13.99 0.90
C LEU A 226 6.38 13.43 1.62
N ALA A 227 7.00 12.41 1.00
CA ALA A 227 8.22 11.81 1.50
C ALA A 227 9.44 12.61 1.01
N PRO A 228 10.30 13.11 1.91
CA PRO A 228 11.52 13.79 1.50
C PRO A 228 12.43 12.83 0.74
N ASN A 229 12.90 13.29 -0.43
CA ASN A 229 13.89 12.58 -1.20
C ASN A 229 15.20 12.48 -0.41
N GLU A 230 15.92 11.39 -0.62
CA GLU A 230 17.29 11.28 -0.14
C GLU A 230 18.09 12.45 -0.76
N PRO A 231 18.74 13.31 0.03
CA PRO A 231 19.59 14.34 -0.52
C PRO A 231 20.66 13.64 -1.36
N LEU A 232 20.80 14.06 -2.62
CA LEU A 232 21.90 13.61 -3.47
C LEU A 232 23.19 14.01 -2.74
N ALA A 233 23.88 13.01 -2.19
CA ALA A 233 25.21 13.15 -1.59
C ALA A 233 26.24 13.55 -2.66
#